data_AF-A0A7S1SUI1-F1
#
_entry.id   AF-A0A7S1SUI1-F1
#
_cell.length_a   1.000
_cell.length_b   1.000
_cell.length_c   1.000
_cell.angle_alpha   90.00
_cell.angle_beta   90.00
_cell.angle_gamma   90.00
#
_symmetry.space_group_name_H-M   'P 1'
#
loop_
_entity.id
_entity.type
_entity.pdbx_description
1 polymer ?
#
loop_
_entity_poly.entity_id
_entity_poly.type
_entity_poly.pdbx_seq_one_letter_code
_entity_poly.pdbx_strand_id
1 'polypeptide(L)'
;VAFLSDGFPVDIVPGCMRNFDAVQNDWCFPEGWSVQGAIHWNKFHASVLMARRLMESVGGYDPGLPWGLEDWNFWLSSLSHAPIVRFSPALTFYYRHHQGTSMRKQMFECCLEEVKAMVRSNHPELYEPVQLLRDHSTIAAMRRDTFNALTAKMDRFQALPKPFFWRGLRYAAVGQKEGAVRDFRRALDLAKTSGMPQEWNTWQIWYNLALVQADMGDIAAALAAVNEAFKFAYFNEVLELKSKLENQLYGPPDDFGLGLGQEVKGRVEVIPLYWSNEKERSELHTRSATGKLHKLSVMEPLMEVMAAERQKSMLLMRIMAETPCPRRMPQGENVNMVSNSHFEGLDSGRKMGQLAAAKDWHTFGQGFEIKRTAGRPATRSERSLALVNKQVEDERGA
;
A
#
# COMPACT_ATOMS: atom_id res chain seq x y z
N VAL A 1 -23.64 -27.63 -1.74
CA VAL A 1 -23.29 -27.09 -0.41
C VAL A 1 -22.39 -28.08 0.34
N ALA A 2 -21.23 -28.42 -0.23
CA ALA A 2 -20.31 -29.43 0.31
C ALA A 2 -18.87 -28.90 0.51
N PHE A 3 -18.68 -27.58 0.49
CA PHE A 3 -17.36 -26.93 0.60
C PHE A 3 -17.04 -26.38 2.01
N LEU A 4 -17.92 -26.60 3.00
CA LEU A 4 -17.79 -26.01 4.34
C LEU A 4 -17.50 -27.03 5.44
N SER A 5 -17.15 -28.27 5.10
CA SER A 5 -17.00 -29.34 6.11
C SER A 5 -15.64 -29.38 6.82
N ASP A 6 -14.65 -28.57 6.44
CA ASP A 6 -13.37 -28.48 7.15
C ASP A 6 -12.91 -27.03 7.27
N GLY A 7 -13.23 -26.38 8.39
CA GLY A 7 -12.42 -25.39 9.12
C GLY A 7 -11.68 -24.23 8.42
N PHE A 8 -11.81 -23.99 7.12
CA PHE A 8 -11.07 -22.92 6.44
C PHE A 8 -11.80 -21.58 6.61
N PRO A 9 -11.13 -20.55 7.16
CA PRO A 9 -11.74 -19.23 7.29
C PRO A 9 -12.01 -18.67 5.89
N VAL A 10 -13.26 -18.31 5.63
CA VAL A 10 -13.72 -17.71 4.38
C VAL A 10 -14.70 -16.59 4.70
N ASP A 11 -14.55 -15.47 3.99
CA ASP A 11 -15.36 -14.28 4.19
C ASP A 11 -16.30 -13.98 3.03
N ILE A 12 -15.84 -14.21 1.80
CA ILE A 12 -16.63 -13.95 0.60
C ILE A 12 -16.49 -15.15 -0.34
N VAL A 13 -17.63 -15.70 -0.77
CA VAL A 13 -17.71 -16.78 -1.75
C VAL A 13 -18.53 -16.34 -2.96
N PRO A 14 -17.88 -15.74 -3.98
CA PRO A 14 -18.51 -15.55 -5.28
C PRO A 14 -18.61 -16.88 -6.04
N GLY A 15 -19.63 -16.98 -6.90
CA GLY A 15 -19.74 -18.08 -7.85
C GLY A 15 -19.89 -17.58 -9.28
N CYS A 16 -20.23 -18.50 -10.19
CA CYS A 16 -20.57 -18.13 -11.56
C CYS A 16 -21.98 -17.58 -11.65
N MET A 17 -22.16 -16.59 -12.53
CA MET A 17 -23.46 -16.04 -12.88
C MET A 17 -23.86 -16.45 -14.29
N ARG A 18 -25.09 -16.88 -14.48
CA ARG A 18 -25.72 -17.04 -15.81
C ARG A 18 -26.64 -15.87 -16.09
N ASN A 19 -26.30 -15.08 -17.10
CA ASN A 19 -27.20 -14.08 -17.66
C ASN A 19 -28.18 -14.77 -18.61
N PHE A 20 -29.46 -14.42 -18.51
CA PHE A 20 -30.51 -14.95 -19.39
C PHE A 20 -31.54 -13.88 -19.77
N ASP A 21 -32.43 -14.22 -20.73
CA ASP A 21 -33.44 -13.36 -21.35
C ASP A 21 -32.83 -12.47 -22.46
N ALA A 22 -32.69 -11.15 -22.28
CA ALA A 22 -32.17 -10.27 -23.33
C ALA A 22 -30.70 -10.50 -23.70
N VAL A 23 -29.94 -11.14 -22.79
CA VAL A 23 -28.55 -11.52 -23.00
C VAL A 23 -28.38 -12.94 -22.47
N GLN A 24 -27.68 -13.79 -23.22
CA GLN A 24 -27.40 -15.16 -22.81
C GLN A 24 -25.88 -15.39 -22.79
N ASN A 25 -25.29 -15.37 -21.61
CA ASN A 25 -23.90 -15.73 -21.40
C ASN A 25 -23.66 -16.18 -19.96
N ASP A 26 -22.56 -16.91 -19.77
CA ASP A 26 -22.07 -17.25 -18.45
C ASP A 26 -20.88 -16.36 -18.12
N TRP A 27 -20.84 -15.89 -16.89
CA TRP A 27 -19.73 -15.12 -16.35
C TRP A 27 -19.21 -15.80 -15.09
N CYS A 28 -18.02 -16.36 -15.22
CA CYS A 28 -17.28 -17.07 -14.18
C CYS A 28 -15.93 -16.39 -14.05
N PHE A 29 -15.73 -15.54 -13.03
CA PHE A 29 -14.50 -14.79 -12.75
C PHE A 29 -13.20 -15.56 -13.07
N PRO A 30 -12.64 -15.43 -14.28
CA PRO A 30 -11.54 -16.30 -14.66
C PRO A 30 -10.21 -15.76 -14.12
N GLU A 31 -10.14 -14.44 -13.88
CA GLU A 31 -8.96 -13.69 -13.42
C GLU A 31 -8.69 -13.83 -11.92
N GLY A 32 -9.64 -14.42 -11.16
CA GLY A 32 -9.56 -14.48 -9.70
C GLY A 32 -9.84 -13.14 -8.99
N TRP A 33 -9.51 -13.08 -7.70
CA TRP A 33 -9.66 -11.91 -6.84
C TRP A 33 -8.30 -11.29 -6.55
N SER A 34 -8.21 -9.96 -6.68
CA SER A 34 -7.08 -9.18 -6.21
C SER A 34 -7.56 -7.83 -5.71
N VAL A 35 -6.83 -7.27 -4.74
CA VAL A 35 -7.07 -5.92 -4.21
C VAL A 35 -7.04 -4.89 -5.34
N GLN A 36 -6.03 -4.97 -6.21
CA GLN A 36 -5.91 -4.09 -7.37
C GLN A 36 -7.12 -4.23 -8.31
N GLY A 37 -7.59 -5.45 -8.57
CA GLY A 37 -8.78 -5.67 -9.40
C GLY A 37 -10.05 -5.08 -8.79
N ALA A 38 -10.19 -5.15 -7.46
CA ALA A 38 -11.33 -4.61 -6.73
C ALA A 38 -11.38 -3.07 -6.77
N ILE A 39 -10.22 -2.42 -6.70
CA ILE A 39 -10.08 -0.95 -6.75
C ILE A 39 -10.46 -0.39 -8.14
N HIS A 40 -10.31 -1.18 -9.21
CA HIS A 40 -10.62 -0.70 -10.56
C HIS A 40 -12.07 -0.99 -11.01
N TRP A 41 -12.68 -2.06 -10.48
CA TRP A 41 -13.99 -2.50 -10.96
C TRP A 41 -14.83 -3.16 -9.88
N ASN A 42 -16.15 -3.03 -9.99
CA ASN A 42 -17.09 -3.82 -9.20
C ASN A 42 -16.99 -5.27 -9.65
N LYS A 43 -16.04 -6.00 -9.05
CA LYS A 43 -15.73 -7.36 -9.46
C LYS A 43 -16.95 -8.22 -9.16
N PHE A 44 -17.44 -8.37 -7.93
CA PHE A 44 -18.50 -9.34 -7.58
C PHE A 44 -19.92 -9.08 -8.14
N HIS A 45 -20.69 -10.14 -8.40
CA HIS A 45 -22.14 -10.01 -8.65
C HIS A 45 -22.93 -9.81 -7.35
N ALA A 46 -24.17 -9.32 -7.46
CA ALA A 46 -25.04 -8.99 -6.33
C ALA A 46 -25.35 -10.17 -5.36
N SER A 47 -25.21 -11.42 -5.79
CA SER A 47 -25.58 -12.61 -4.99
C SER A 47 -24.38 -13.43 -4.49
N VAL A 48 -23.40 -12.80 -3.83
CA VAL A 48 -22.29 -13.53 -3.18
C VAL A 48 -22.66 -14.01 -1.78
N LEU A 49 -22.12 -15.14 -1.35
CA LEU A 49 -22.19 -15.53 0.07
C LEU A 49 -21.14 -14.75 0.84
N MET A 50 -21.53 -14.18 1.98
CA MET A 50 -20.65 -13.40 2.84
C MET A 50 -20.75 -13.86 4.29
N ALA A 51 -19.61 -13.89 4.98
CA ALA A 51 -19.58 -14.14 6.39
C ALA A 51 -20.25 -12.98 7.14
N ARG A 52 -21.18 -13.31 8.04
CA ARG A 52 -21.88 -12.33 8.88
C ARG A 52 -20.90 -11.41 9.63
N ARG A 53 -19.79 -11.96 10.13
CA ARG A 53 -18.75 -11.21 10.84
C ARG A 53 -18.16 -10.07 10.00
N LEU A 54 -17.98 -10.28 8.69
CA LEU A 54 -17.46 -9.25 7.78
C LEU A 54 -18.51 -8.17 7.53
N MET A 55 -19.77 -8.57 7.31
CA MET A 55 -20.88 -7.64 7.13
C MET A 55 -21.04 -6.72 8.35
N GLU A 56 -20.98 -7.30 9.56
CA GLU A 56 -21.07 -6.56 10.83
C GLU A 56 -19.84 -5.67 11.06
N SER A 57 -18.63 -6.12 10.70
CA SER A 57 -17.42 -5.30 10.86
C SER A 57 -17.37 -4.10 9.91
N VAL A 58 -17.88 -4.27 8.68
CA VAL A 58 -17.97 -3.18 7.69
C VAL A 58 -19.12 -2.20 8.01
N GLY A 59 -20.20 -2.68 8.62
CA GLY A 59 -21.41 -1.89 8.89
C GLY A 59 -22.44 -1.90 7.76
N GLY A 60 -22.29 -2.80 6.79
CA GLY A 60 -23.22 -3.00 5.67
C GLY A 60 -23.07 -2.00 4.52
N TYR A 61 -24.07 -1.99 3.64
CA TYR A 61 -24.08 -1.14 2.44
C TYR A 61 -24.30 0.33 2.77
N ASP A 62 -23.58 1.21 2.07
CA ASP A 62 -23.69 2.66 2.23
C ASP A 62 -24.97 3.19 1.54
N PRO A 63 -25.96 3.71 2.30
CA PRO A 63 -27.20 4.20 1.72
C PRO A 63 -27.05 5.58 1.06
N GLY A 64 -25.93 6.27 1.27
CA GLY A 64 -25.70 7.64 0.82
C GLY A 64 -25.53 7.80 -0.69
N LEU A 65 -25.14 6.74 -1.40
CA LEU A 65 -24.96 6.78 -2.85
C LEU A 65 -26.30 7.06 -3.57
N PRO A 66 -26.35 8.01 -4.53
CA PRO A 66 -27.60 8.43 -5.16
C PRO A 66 -28.22 7.39 -6.08
N TRP A 67 -27.39 6.54 -6.70
CA TRP A 67 -27.82 5.54 -7.68
C TRP A 67 -27.52 4.12 -7.16
N GLY A 68 -26.64 3.37 -7.84
CA GLY A 68 -26.14 2.06 -7.41
C GLY A 68 -24.64 2.09 -7.07
N LEU A 69 -23.98 0.94 -7.19
CA LEU A 69 -22.56 0.70 -6.80
C LEU A 69 -22.33 0.69 -5.29
N GLU A 70 -23.39 0.54 -4.50
CA GLU A 70 -23.35 0.21 -3.09
C GLU A 70 -22.57 -1.08 -2.83
N ASP A 71 -22.72 -2.08 -3.70
CA ASP A 71 -21.94 -3.32 -3.67
C ASP A 71 -20.45 -3.02 -3.81
N TRP A 72 -20.09 -2.20 -4.80
CA TRP A 72 -18.68 -1.86 -5.04
C TRP A 72 -18.09 -1.10 -3.85
N ASN A 73 -18.83 -0.12 -3.34
CA ASN A 73 -18.42 0.61 -2.14
C ASN A 73 -18.22 -0.33 -0.94
N PHE A 74 -19.10 -1.31 -0.76
CA PHE A 74 -18.96 -2.32 0.28
C PHE A 74 -17.71 -3.20 0.08
N TRP A 75 -17.43 -3.66 -1.15
CA TRP A 75 -16.21 -4.42 -1.43
C TRP A 75 -14.96 -3.65 -1.07
N LEU A 76 -14.91 -2.36 -1.40
CA LEU A 76 -13.79 -1.49 -1.04
C LEU A 76 -13.68 -1.31 0.48
N SER A 77 -14.78 -1.03 1.18
CA SER A 77 -14.78 -0.94 2.65
C SER A 77 -14.28 -2.23 3.30
N SER A 78 -14.65 -3.39 2.73
CA SER A 78 -14.26 -4.69 3.26
C SER A 78 -12.74 -4.92 3.23
N LEU A 79 -12.00 -4.24 2.32
CA LEU A 79 -10.55 -4.40 2.19
C LEU A 79 -9.78 -4.03 3.46
N SER A 80 -10.31 -3.09 4.25
CA SER A 80 -9.75 -2.72 5.56
C SER A 80 -9.72 -3.87 6.57
N HIS A 81 -10.51 -4.92 6.33
CA HIS A 81 -10.59 -6.13 7.15
C HIS A 81 -9.88 -7.34 6.54
N ALA A 82 -9.12 -7.16 5.45
CA ALA A 82 -8.36 -8.21 4.78
C ALA A 82 -9.17 -9.51 4.51
N PRO A 83 -10.28 -9.43 3.76
CA PRO A 83 -11.24 -10.51 3.64
C PRO A 83 -10.66 -11.71 2.89
N ILE A 84 -10.95 -12.93 3.36
CA ILE A 84 -10.55 -14.15 2.68
C ILE A 84 -11.59 -14.52 1.62
N VAL A 85 -11.24 -14.31 0.35
CA VAL A 85 -12.11 -14.60 -0.78
C VAL A 85 -11.81 -15.98 -1.35
N ARG A 86 -12.85 -16.80 -1.58
CA ARG A 86 -12.75 -18.12 -2.21
C ARG A 86 -13.79 -18.26 -3.30
N PHE A 87 -13.37 -18.56 -4.52
CA PHE A 87 -14.27 -18.69 -5.66
C PHE A 87 -14.90 -20.09 -5.73
N SER A 88 -16.19 -20.15 -6.06
CA SER A 88 -16.88 -21.39 -6.41
C SER A 88 -17.10 -21.47 -7.93
N PRO A 89 -16.64 -22.51 -8.63
CA PRO A 89 -16.88 -22.66 -10.06
C PRO A 89 -18.33 -23.03 -10.42
N ALA A 90 -19.20 -23.23 -9.42
CA ALA A 90 -20.60 -23.55 -9.64
C ALA A 90 -21.38 -22.31 -10.10
N LEU A 91 -22.41 -22.54 -10.93
CA LEU A 91 -23.44 -21.54 -11.19
C LEU A 91 -24.26 -21.31 -9.92
N THR A 92 -24.04 -20.17 -9.27
CA THR A 92 -24.71 -19.81 -8.01
C THR A 92 -25.74 -18.71 -8.20
N PHE A 93 -25.76 -18.05 -9.35
CA PHE A 93 -26.65 -16.92 -9.60
C PHE A 93 -27.20 -16.91 -11.02
N TYR A 94 -28.53 -16.77 -11.15
CA TYR A 94 -29.21 -16.59 -12.43
C TYR A 94 -29.72 -15.15 -12.49
N TYR A 95 -29.17 -14.35 -13.41
CA TYR A 95 -29.49 -12.94 -13.55
C TYR A 95 -30.27 -12.66 -14.83
N ARG A 96 -31.50 -12.15 -14.69
CA ARG A 96 -32.35 -11.80 -15.83
C ARG A 96 -32.00 -10.42 -16.35
N HIS A 97 -31.60 -10.33 -17.62
CA HIS A 97 -31.58 -9.05 -18.33
C HIS A 97 -32.93 -8.85 -19.00
N HIS A 98 -33.81 -8.05 -18.38
CA HIS A 98 -35.06 -7.71 -19.03
C HIS A 98 -34.83 -6.77 -20.24
N GLN A 99 -35.73 -6.82 -21.21
CA GLN A 99 -35.66 -6.02 -22.44
C GLN A 99 -35.82 -4.50 -22.16
N GLY A 100 -36.57 -4.12 -21.12
CA GLY A 100 -36.80 -2.71 -20.74
C GLY A 100 -35.59 -2.00 -20.11
N THR A 101 -35.80 -0.75 -19.67
CA THR A 101 -34.83 0.05 -18.92
C THR A 101 -34.80 -0.37 -17.45
N SER A 102 -33.61 -0.38 -16.85
CA SER A 102 -33.41 -0.64 -15.42
C SER A 102 -32.66 0.52 -14.79
N MET A 103 -32.74 0.66 -13.47
CA MET A 103 -31.90 1.63 -12.74
C MET A 103 -30.41 1.43 -13.08
N ARG A 104 -29.96 0.18 -13.21
CA ARG A 104 -28.61 -0.14 -13.66
C ARG A 104 -28.34 0.39 -15.07
N LYS A 105 -29.18 0.10 -16.06
CA LYS A 105 -28.98 0.57 -17.44
C LYS A 105 -28.95 2.11 -17.50
N GLN A 106 -29.89 2.77 -16.83
CA GLN A 106 -29.95 4.22 -16.78
C GLN A 106 -28.70 4.83 -16.12
N MET A 107 -28.26 4.27 -14.99
CA MET A 107 -27.04 4.72 -14.31
C MET A 107 -25.80 4.53 -15.19
N PHE A 108 -25.67 3.38 -15.87
CA PHE A 108 -24.57 3.10 -16.80
C PHE A 108 -24.53 4.09 -17.98
N GLU A 109 -25.70 4.49 -18.48
CA GLU A 109 -25.82 5.44 -19.59
C GLU A 109 -25.57 6.90 -19.18
N CYS A 110 -26.07 7.32 -18.01
CA CYS A 110 -26.08 8.74 -17.66
C CYS A 110 -24.94 9.16 -16.72
N CYS A 111 -24.66 8.36 -15.70
CA CYS A 111 -24.13 8.91 -14.45
C CYS A 111 -23.06 8.02 -13.80
N LEU A 112 -22.62 6.96 -14.50
CA LEU A 112 -21.70 5.96 -13.98
C LEU A 112 -20.42 6.56 -13.41
N GLU A 113 -19.76 7.46 -14.16
CA GLU A 113 -18.50 8.07 -13.70
C GLU A 113 -18.68 8.99 -12.50
N GLU A 114 -19.83 9.66 -12.38
CA GLU A 114 -20.16 10.50 -11.21
C GLU A 114 -20.28 9.64 -9.95
N VAL A 115 -20.99 8.51 -10.06
CA VAL A 115 -21.16 7.57 -8.95
C VAL A 115 -19.84 6.89 -8.63
N LYS A 116 -19.05 6.53 -9.64
CA LYS A 116 -17.72 5.95 -9.41
C LYS A 116 -16.81 6.94 -8.68
N ALA A 117 -16.82 8.22 -9.05
CA ALA A 117 -16.10 9.27 -8.35
C ALA A 117 -16.56 9.40 -6.89
N MET A 118 -17.87 9.35 -6.62
CA MET A 118 -18.41 9.33 -5.25
C MET A 118 -17.93 8.11 -4.45
N VAL A 119 -17.97 6.91 -5.04
CA VAL A 119 -17.44 5.70 -4.41
C VAL A 119 -15.96 5.87 -4.10
N ARG A 120 -15.13 6.31 -5.05
CA ARG A 120 -13.68 6.51 -4.80
C ARG A 120 -13.41 7.53 -3.70
N SER A 121 -14.16 8.63 -3.67
CA SER A 121 -14.03 9.65 -2.62
C SER A 121 -14.31 9.12 -1.20
N ASN A 122 -15.04 8.01 -1.07
CA ASN A 122 -15.28 7.35 0.22
C ASN A 122 -14.09 6.55 0.74
N HIS A 123 -13.10 6.23 -0.10
CA HIS A 123 -11.95 5.38 0.28
C HIS A 123 -10.62 6.09 -0.04
N PRO A 124 -10.34 7.26 0.58
CA PRO A 124 -9.12 8.03 0.30
C PRO A 124 -7.82 7.24 0.50
N GLU A 125 -7.83 6.19 1.31
CA GLU A 125 -6.71 5.32 1.58
C GLU A 125 -6.36 4.39 0.41
N LEU A 126 -7.26 4.21 -0.55
CA LEU A 126 -7.09 3.31 -1.71
C LEU A 126 -6.69 4.03 -3.00
N TYR A 127 -6.80 5.36 -3.04
CA TYR A 127 -6.59 6.16 -4.26
C TYR A 127 -5.58 7.27 -4.03
N GLU A 128 -4.79 7.55 -5.06
CA GLU A 128 -3.86 8.68 -5.05
C GLU A 128 -4.61 10.02 -4.96
N PRO A 129 -4.13 11.01 -4.19
CA PRO A 129 -4.80 12.29 -4.01
C PRO A 129 -5.16 12.99 -5.32
N VAL A 130 -4.26 12.95 -6.31
CA VAL A 130 -4.48 13.54 -7.65
C VAL A 130 -5.71 12.92 -8.33
N GLN A 131 -5.92 11.62 -8.20
CA GLN A 131 -7.11 10.95 -8.74
C GLN A 131 -8.38 11.41 -8.01
N LEU A 132 -8.31 11.56 -6.68
CA LEU A 132 -9.44 12.03 -5.88
C LEU A 132 -9.82 13.48 -6.21
N LEU A 133 -8.85 14.36 -6.51
CA LEU A 133 -9.13 15.71 -6.98
C LEU A 133 -9.84 15.74 -8.36
N ARG A 134 -9.49 14.81 -9.25
CA ARG A 134 -10.22 14.62 -10.52
C ARG A 134 -11.64 14.11 -10.27
N ASP A 135 -11.80 13.22 -9.29
CA ASP A 135 -13.10 12.73 -8.85
C ASP A 135 -13.94 13.86 -8.26
N HIS A 136 -13.35 14.77 -7.46
CA HIS A 136 -14.04 15.97 -6.96
C HIS A 136 -14.56 16.83 -8.10
N SER A 137 -13.74 17.04 -9.12
CA SER A 137 -14.14 17.79 -10.32
C SER A 137 -15.30 17.12 -11.06
N THR A 138 -15.28 15.79 -11.13
CA THR A 138 -16.37 14.99 -11.73
C THR A 138 -17.66 15.11 -10.93
N ILE A 139 -17.57 15.02 -9.59
CA ILE A 139 -18.72 15.16 -8.67
C ILE A 139 -19.26 16.59 -8.73
N ALA A 140 -18.40 17.60 -8.72
CA ALA A 140 -18.74 19.01 -8.86
C ALA A 140 -19.53 19.28 -10.16
N ALA A 141 -19.14 18.62 -11.25
CA ALA A 141 -19.80 18.70 -12.54
C ALA A 141 -21.06 17.81 -12.67
N MET A 142 -21.53 17.15 -11.59
CA MET A 142 -22.63 16.18 -11.65
C MET A 142 -23.86 16.69 -12.40
N ARG A 143 -24.53 15.78 -13.12
CA ARG A 143 -25.79 16.04 -13.80
C ARG A 143 -26.92 16.39 -12.83
N ARG A 144 -27.95 17.05 -13.38
CA ARG A 144 -29.16 17.41 -12.63
C ARG A 144 -29.86 16.18 -12.03
N ASP A 145 -29.89 15.07 -12.76
CA ASP A 145 -30.52 13.84 -12.27
C ASP A 145 -29.79 13.27 -11.06
N THR A 146 -28.45 13.25 -11.09
CA THR A 146 -27.64 12.83 -9.95
C THR A 146 -27.79 13.78 -8.77
N PHE A 147 -27.87 15.09 -9.01
CA PHE A 147 -28.14 16.06 -7.95
C PHE A 147 -29.53 15.85 -7.31
N ASN A 148 -30.57 15.58 -8.11
CA ASN A 148 -31.91 15.28 -7.61
C ASN A 148 -31.93 13.97 -6.81
N ALA A 149 -31.26 12.92 -7.30
CA ALA A 149 -31.15 11.66 -6.57
C ALA A 149 -30.36 11.83 -5.25
N LEU A 150 -29.29 12.62 -5.27
CA LEU A 150 -28.49 12.95 -4.09
C LEU A 150 -29.32 13.69 -3.03
N THR A 151 -30.06 14.71 -3.44
CA THR A 151 -30.94 15.47 -2.53
C THR A 151 -32.02 14.58 -1.92
N ALA A 152 -32.63 13.69 -2.69
CA ALA A 152 -33.57 12.70 -2.16
C ALA A 152 -32.93 11.75 -1.12
N LYS A 153 -31.66 11.38 -1.29
CA LYS A 153 -30.91 10.62 -0.27
C LYS A 153 -30.66 11.44 0.99
N MET A 154 -30.33 12.73 0.85
CA MET A 154 -30.12 13.63 1.99
C MET A 154 -31.38 13.77 2.84
N ASP A 155 -32.55 13.89 2.22
CA ASP A 155 -33.83 14.01 2.93
C ASP A 155 -34.15 12.75 3.74
N ARG A 156 -33.84 11.57 3.17
CA ARG A 156 -34.04 10.27 3.81
C ARG A 156 -33.01 9.95 4.88
N PHE A 157 -31.75 10.35 4.67
CA PHE A 157 -30.60 9.98 5.49
C PHE A 157 -29.81 11.21 5.96
N GLN A 158 -30.47 12.04 6.77
CA GLN A 158 -29.97 13.37 7.18
C GLN A 158 -28.70 13.33 8.06
N ALA A 159 -28.37 12.17 8.62
CA ALA A 159 -27.21 11.97 9.48
C ALA A 159 -25.94 11.54 8.71
N LEU A 160 -26.02 11.32 7.39
CA LEU A 160 -24.86 10.91 6.61
C LEU A 160 -23.99 12.11 6.22
N PRO A 161 -22.69 12.12 6.50
CA PRO A 161 -21.78 13.20 6.10
C PRO A 161 -21.50 13.24 4.58
N LYS A 162 -21.40 12.07 3.92
CA LYS A 162 -21.01 11.94 2.48
C LYS A 162 -21.85 12.80 1.55
N PRO A 163 -23.20 12.76 1.63
CA PRO A 163 -24.03 13.53 0.71
C PRO A 163 -23.84 15.04 0.83
N PHE A 164 -23.60 15.56 2.03
CA PHE A 164 -23.29 16.99 2.23
C PHE A 164 -21.97 17.35 1.58
N PHE A 165 -20.94 16.52 1.72
CA PHE A 165 -19.66 16.76 1.04
C PHE A 165 -19.84 16.84 -0.48
N TRP A 166 -20.52 15.87 -1.10
CA TRP A 166 -20.73 15.86 -2.54
C TRP A 166 -21.59 17.04 -3.04
N ARG A 167 -22.61 17.45 -2.27
CA ARG A 167 -23.41 18.63 -2.60
C ARG A 167 -22.59 19.92 -2.45
N GLY A 168 -21.72 20.00 -1.44
CA GLY A 168 -20.79 21.10 -1.26
C GLY A 168 -19.85 21.29 -2.45
N LEU A 169 -19.31 20.20 -3.02
CA LEU A 169 -18.51 20.25 -4.25
C LEU A 169 -19.30 20.84 -5.42
N ARG A 170 -20.56 20.42 -5.60
CA ARG A 170 -21.45 20.97 -6.64
C ARG A 170 -21.70 22.46 -6.42
N TYR A 171 -22.03 22.87 -5.20
CA TYR A 171 -22.28 24.27 -4.87
C TYR A 171 -21.06 25.16 -5.09
N ALA A 172 -19.87 24.68 -4.75
CA ALA A 172 -18.63 25.40 -5.04
C ALA A 172 -18.48 25.67 -6.54
N ALA A 173 -18.69 24.64 -7.37
CA ALA A 173 -18.54 24.75 -8.82
C ALA A 173 -19.57 25.64 -9.52
N VAL A 174 -20.80 25.74 -8.99
CA VAL A 174 -21.83 26.65 -9.52
C VAL A 174 -21.78 28.06 -8.91
N GLY A 175 -20.74 28.38 -8.12
CA GLY A 175 -20.55 29.69 -7.51
C GLY A 175 -21.42 29.96 -6.26
N GLN A 176 -22.12 28.96 -5.73
CA GLN A 176 -22.89 29.06 -4.48
C GLN A 176 -21.97 28.86 -3.27
N LYS A 177 -21.01 29.77 -3.09
CA LYS A 177 -19.91 29.64 -2.13
C LYS A 177 -20.41 29.49 -0.68
N GLU A 178 -21.40 30.27 -0.25
CA GLU A 178 -21.96 30.17 1.10
C GLU A 178 -22.68 28.83 1.33
N GLY A 179 -23.35 28.31 0.29
CA GLY A 179 -23.97 27.00 0.31
C GLY A 179 -22.94 25.89 0.49
N ALA A 180 -21.84 25.96 -0.27
CA ALA A 180 -20.74 25.02 -0.17
C ALA A 180 -20.10 25.02 1.23
N VAL A 181 -19.81 26.20 1.78
CA VAL A 181 -19.24 26.32 3.14
C VAL A 181 -20.17 25.69 4.18
N ARG A 182 -21.48 25.93 4.11
CA ARG A 182 -22.46 25.32 5.02
C ARG A 182 -22.43 23.80 4.94
N ASP A 183 -22.42 23.25 3.73
CA ASP A 183 -22.42 21.81 3.50
C ASP A 183 -21.12 21.13 3.95
N PHE A 184 -19.96 21.73 3.68
CA PHE A 184 -18.69 21.20 4.16
C PHE A 184 -18.61 21.21 5.70
N ARG A 185 -19.05 22.29 6.35
CA ARG A 185 -19.11 22.35 7.81
C ARG A 185 -20.07 21.30 8.38
N ARG A 186 -21.22 21.10 7.74
CA ARG A 186 -22.18 20.06 8.16
C ARG A 186 -21.61 18.65 7.97
N ALA A 187 -20.90 18.38 6.88
CA ALA A 187 -20.22 17.10 6.66
C ALA A 187 -19.18 16.82 7.76
N LEU A 188 -18.37 17.82 8.14
CA LEU A 188 -17.38 17.71 9.21
C LEU A 188 -18.03 17.48 10.59
N ASP A 189 -19.12 18.18 10.88
CA ASP A 189 -19.89 18.03 12.13
C ASP A 189 -20.50 16.61 12.24
N LEU A 190 -21.16 16.16 11.18
CA LEU A 190 -21.73 14.82 11.12
C LEU A 190 -20.64 13.74 11.21
N ALA A 191 -19.49 13.91 10.55
CA ALA A 191 -18.40 12.94 10.62
C ALA A 191 -17.88 12.72 12.05
N LYS A 192 -17.83 13.78 12.88
CA LYS A 192 -17.43 13.68 14.29
C LYS A 192 -18.43 12.89 15.14
N THR A 193 -19.72 13.01 14.83
CA THR A 193 -20.81 12.42 15.63
C THR A 193 -21.19 11.00 15.21
N SER A 194 -20.91 10.62 13.97
CA SER A 194 -21.38 9.36 13.38
C SER A 194 -20.49 8.13 13.66
N GLY A 195 -19.49 8.26 14.54
CA GLY A 195 -18.59 7.16 14.91
C GLY A 195 -17.73 6.65 13.74
N MET A 196 -17.73 7.35 12.60
CA MET A 196 -16.82 7.08 11.50
C MET A 196 -15.38 7.36 11.94
N PRO A 197 -14.37 6.65 11.40
CA PRO A 197 -12.98 6.98 11.67
C PRO A 197 -12.74 8.46 11.42
N GLN A 198 -12.11 9.17 12.36
CA GLN A 198 -11.93 10.63 12.28
C GLN A 198 -11.11 11.07 11.04
N GLU A 199 -10.35 10.15 10.46
CA GLU A 199 -9.56 10.35 9.24
C GLU A 199 -10.37 10.14 7.95
N TRP A 200 -11.59 9.60 8.06
CA TRP A 200 -12.44 9.26 6.93
C TRP A 200 -12.83 10.55 6.19
N ASN A 201 -12.19 10.76 5.04
CA ASN A 201 -12.45 11.86 4.09
C ASN A 201 -12.18 13.30 4.62
N THR A 202 -11.60 13.44 5.81
CA THR A 202 -11.47 14.73 6.50
C THR A 202 -10.59 15.73 5.74
N TRP A 203 -9.48 15.28 5.14
CA TRP A 203 -8.62 16.16 4.35
C TRP A 203 -9.32 16.71 3.12
N GLN A 204 -10.15 15.91 2.43
CA GLN A 204 -10.82 16.33 1.19
C GLN A 204 -11.82 17.45 1.50
N ILE A 205 -12.56 17.33 2.62
CA ILE A 205 -13.53 18.35 3.03
C ILE A 205 -12.81 19.63 3.44
N TRP A 206 -11.76 19.57 4.26
CA TRP A 206 -11.00 20.75 4.67
C TRP A 206 -10.30 21.44 3.50
N TYR A 207 -9.72 20.67 2.58
CA TYR A 207 -9.08 21.20 1.38
C TYR A 207 -10.07 21.97 0.51
N ASN A 208 -11.23 21.37 0.21
CA ASN A 208 -12.27 22.03 -0.58
C ASN A 208 -12.90 23.24 0.15
N LEU A 209 -13.02 23.18 1.48
CA LEU A 209 -13.44 24.33 2.28
C LEU A 209 -12.44 25.49 2.18
N ALA A 210 -11.14 25.20 2.26
CA ALA A 210 -10.08 26.19 2.11
C ALA A 210 -10.12 26.85 0.71
N LEU A 211 -10.32 26.07 -0.35
CA LEU A 211 -10.46 26.59 -1.71
C LEU A 211 -11.65 27.57 -1.82
N VAL A 212 -12.82 27.19 -1.31
CA VAL A 212 -14.00 28.06 -1.36
C VAL A 212 -13.81 29.33 -0.52
N GLN A 213 -13.22 29.22 0.67
CA GLN A 213 -12.96 30.38 1.52
C GLN A 213 -11.94 31.35 0.90
N ALA A 214 -10.90 30.82 0.26
CA ALA A 214 -9.92 31.62 -0.47
C ALA A 214 -10.59 32.37 -1.64
N ASP A 215 -11.49 31.70 -2.36
CA ASP A 215 -12.28 32.29 -3.46
C ASP A 215 -13.35 33.29 -2.96
N MET A 216 -13.74 33.22 -1.69
CA MET A 216 -14.54 34.26 -1.03
C MET A 216 -13.71 35.46 -0.54
N GLY A 217 -12.38 35.37 -0.60
CA GLY A 217 -11.46 36.39 -0.08
C GLY A 217 -11.16 36.30 1.42
N ASP A 218 -11.68 35.28 2.11
CA ASP A 218 -11.39 35.03 3.53
C ASP A 218 -10.11 34.20 3.68
N ILE A 219 -8.97 34.85 3.44
CA ILE A 219 -7.65 34.21 3.43
C ILE A 219 -7.30 33.61 4.79
N ALA A 220 -7.69 34.28 5.89
CA ALA A 220 -7.43 33.79 7.25
C ALA A 220 -8.18 32.48 7.54
N ALA A 221 -9.48 32.41 7.20
CA ALA A 221 -10.23 31.19 7.37
C ALA A 221 -9.77 30.08 6.40
N ALA A 222 -9.42 30.43 5.16
CA ALA A 222 -8.86 29.49 4.20
C ALA A 222 -7.55 28.87 4.70
N LEU A 223 -6.66 29.68 5.28
CA LEU A 223 -5.41 29.19 5.86
C LEU A 223 -5.67 28.27 7.07
N ALA A 224 -6.63 28.61 7.92
CA ALA A 224 -7.04 27.73 9.02
C ALA A 224 -7.56 26.37 8.50
N ALA A 225 -8.39 26.38 7.46
CA ALA A 225 -8.94 25.16 6.86
C ALA A 225 -7.85 24.29 6.19
N VAL A 226 -6.92 24.88 5.41
CA VAL A 226 -5.84 24.10 4.78
C VAL A 226 -4.87 23.54 5.82
N ASN A 227 -4.67 24.24 6.94
CA ASN A 227 -3.89 23.71 8.07
C ASN A 227 -4.54 22.48 8.69
N GLU A 228 -5.87 22.44 8.77
CA GLU A 228 -6.58 21.22 9.19
C GLU A 228 -6.42 20.10 8.16
N ALA A 229 -6.53 20.38 6.85
CA ALA A 229 -6.29 19.38 5.81
C ALA A 229 -4.86 18.79 5.89
N PHE A 230 -3.87 19.66 6.12
CA PHE A 230 -2.45 19.32 6.20
C PHE A 230 -2.10 18.36 7.34
N LYS A 231 -2.90 18.30 8.42
CA LYS A 231 -2.70 17.34 9.51
C LYS A 231 -2.92 15.88 9.06
N PHE A 232 -3.75 15.67 8.04
CA PHE A 232 -4.17 14.35 7.59
C PHE A 232 -3.47 13.90 6.31
N ALA A 233 -3.20 14.83 5.39
CA ALA A 233 -2.61 14.51 4.10
C ALA A 233 -1.52 15.51 3.70
N TYR A 234 -0.38 14.96 3.27
CA TYR A 234 0.80 15.70 2.84
C TYR A 234 1.05 15.40 1.37
N PHE A 235 0.49 16.21 0.49
CA PHE A 235 0.69 16.11 -0.95
C PHE A 235 0.71 17.51 -1.58
N ASN A 236 1.25 17.59 -2.80
CA ASN A 236 1.69 18.85 -3.41
C ASN A 236 0.60 19.93 -3.43
N GLU A 237 -0.64 19.57 -3.76
CA GLU A 237 -1.72 20.54 -3.90
C GLU A 237 -2.13 21.17 -2.56
N VAL A 238 -2.03 20.45 -1.44
CA VAL A 238 -2.26 21.01 -0.10
C VAL A 238 -1.11 21.93 0.31
N LEU A 239 0.13 21.52 0.01
CA LEU A 239 1.34 22.30 0.28
C LEU A 239 1.34 23.62 -0.49
N GLU A 240 1.06 23.57 -1.79
CA GLU A 240 0.98 24.72 -2.68
C GLU A 240 -0.12 25.69 -2.23
N LEU A 241 -1.31 25.17 -1.92
CA LEU A 241 -2.41 26.00 -1.42
C LEU A 241 -2.03 26.67 -0.10
N LYS A 242 -1.46 25.92 0.85
CA LYS A 242 -1.01 26.47 2.14
C LYS A 242 0.02 27.57 1.93
N SER A 243 1.06 27.32 1.15
CA SER A 243 2.11 28.31 0.92
C SER A 243 1.58 29.57 0.23
N LYS A 244 0.70 29.41 -0.76
CA LYS A 244 0.03 30.54 -1.43
C LYS A 244 -0.76 31.39 -0.43
N LEU A 245 -1.52 30.76 0.46
CA LEU A 245 -2.32 31.46 1.48
C LEU A 245 -1.44 32.13 2.54
N GLU A 246 -0.35 31.49 2.97
CA GLU A 246 0.63 32.07 3.89
C GLU A 246 1.29 33.31 3.29
N ASN A 247 1.68 33.26 2.01
CA ASN A 247 2.29 34.39 1.32
C ASN A 247 1.29 35.54 1.11
N GLN A 248 0.02 35.23 0.86
CA GLN A 248 -1.03 36.25 0.76
C GLN A 248 -1.32 36.94 2.10
N LEU A 249 -1.27 36.19 3.21
CA LEU A 249 -1.61 36.73 4.53
C LEU A 249 -0.43 37.44 5.21
N TYR A 250 0.77 36.91 5.05
CA TYR A 250 1.94 37.32 5.83
C TYR A 250 3.07 37.91 4.98
N GLY A 251 2.90 38.03 3.65
CA GLY A 251 3.96 38.41 2.72
C GLY A 251 4.92 37.24 2.41
N PRO A 252 5.83 37.38 1.43
CA PRO A 252 6.82 36.35 1.12
C PRO A 252 7.72 36.02 2.34
N PRO A 253 8.34 34.83 2.38
CA PRO A 253 9.34 34.51 3.39
C PRO A 253 10.46 35.55 3.36
N ASP A 254 10.88 36.02 4.53
CA ASP A 254 12.00 36.95 4.65
C ASP A 254 13.33 36.18 4.73
N ASP A 255 13.62 35.41 3.67
CA ASP A 255 14.79 34.50 3.62
C ASP A 255 16.14 35.22 3.80
N PHE A 256 16.14 36.55 3.69
CA PHE A 256 17.33 37.40 3.76
C PHE A 256 17.28 38.45 4.89
N GLY A 257 16.26 38.45 5.77
CA GLY A 257 16.15 39.43 6.86
C GLY A 257 15.96 40.88 6.40
N LEU A 258 15.33 41.07 5.24
CA LEU A 258 15.07 42.36 4.58
C LEU A 258 13.74 43.01 5.02
N GLY A 259 12.98 42.39 5.91
CA GLY A 259 11.71 42.91 6.45
C GLY A 259 10.54 42.85 5.46
N LEU A 260 10.58 41.96 4.47
CA LEU A 260 9.58 41.87 3.39
C LEU A 260 8.29 41.10 3.78
N GLY A 261 8.26 40.48 4.97
CA GLY A 261 7.12 39.74 5.48
C GLY A 261 7.22 39.47 6.99
N GLN A 262 6.12 39.04 7.62
CA GLN A 262 6.16 38.63 9.03
C GLN A 262 6.82 37.25 9.18
N GLU A 263 7.79 37.13 10.10
CA GLU A 263 8.32 35.83 10.49
C GLU A 263 7.22 35.00 11.17
N VAL A 264 6.82 33.91 10.52
CA VAL A 264 5.84 32.96 11.05
C VAL A 264 6.49 31.58 11.10
N LYS A 265 6.58 31.00 12.30
CA LYS A 265 7.17 29.68 12.53
C LYS A 265 6.31 28.59 11.87
N GLY A 266 6.91 27.74 11.03
CA GLY A 266 6.23 26.60 10.39
C GLY A 266 5.60 26.88 9.01
N ARG A 267 6.06 27.94 8.32
CA ARG A 267 5.70 28.20 6.91
C ARG A 267 6.14 27.04 6.02
N VAL A 268 5.33 26.77 4.99
CA VAL A 268 5.67 25.82 3.94
C VAL A 268 6.36 26.57 2.81
N GLU A 269 7.64 26.29 2.61
CA GLU A 269 8.38 26.74 1.45
C GLU A 269 7.95 25.93 0.21
N VAL A 270 7.68 26.59 -0.91
CA VAL A 270 7.27 25.94 -2.19
C VAL A 270 8.42 25.16 -2.82
N ILE A 271 9.62 25.19 -2.23
CA ILE A 271 10.68 24.27 -2.60
C ILE A 271 10.45 22.98 -1.82
N PRO A 272 10.26 21.83 -2.50
CA PRO A 272 10.38 20.51 -1.92
C PRO A 272 11.62 20.26 -1.03
N LEU A 273 11.66 20.74 0.21
CA LEU A 273 12.61 20.25 1.22
C LEU A 273 12.26 18.82 1.67
N TYR A 274 11.24 18.18 1.08
CA TYR A 274 11.03 16.75 1.26
C TYR A 274 12.21 15.90 0.74
N TRP A 275 13.15 16.44 -0.05
CA TRP A 275 14.40 15.74 -0.40
C TRP A 275 15.62 16.16 0.43
N SER A 276 15.45 16.96 1.48
CA SER A 276 16.56 17.37 2.36
C SER A 276 16.37 16.86 3.78
N ASN A 277 15.14 16.83 4.31
CA ASN A 277 14.85 16.36 5.67
C ASN A 277 14.61 14.83 5.71
N GLU A 278 15.50 14.11 6.37
CA GLU A 278 15.45 12.64 6.49
C GLU A 278 14.28 12.16 7.35
N LYS A 279 13.87 12.95 8.35
CA LYS A 279 12.76 12.62 9.25
C LYS A 279 11.41 12.74 8.54
N GLU A 280 11.19 13.82 7.79
CA GLU A 280 9.96 14.02 7.01
C GLU A 280 9.84 13.00 5.87
N ARG A 281 10.97 12.62 5.23
CA ARG A 281 10.98 11.49 4.29
C ARG A 281 10.53 10.19 4.92
N SER A 282 11.05 9.88 6.11
CA SER A 282 10.66 8.69 6.86
C SER A 282 9.17 8.72 7.24
N GLU A 283 8.66 9.87 7.67
CA GLU A 283 7.24 10.06 8.01
C GLU A 283 6.33 9.95 6.77
N LEU A 284 6.73 10.50 5.63
CA LEU A 284 6.02 10.36 4.35
C LEU A 284 6.03 8.91 3.86
N HIS A 285 7.17 8.23 3.89
CA HIS A 285 7.27 6.81 3.50
C HIS A 285 6.48 5.88 4.43
N THR A 286 6.31 6.24 5.70
CA THR A 286 5.54 5.42 6.64
C THR A 286 4.04 5.70 6.60
N ARG A 287 3.63 6.94 6.29
CA ARG A 287 2.21 7.34 6.34
C ARG A 287 1.50 7.27 4.98
N SER A 288 2.19 7.54 3.87
CA SER A 288 1.59 7.53 2.52
C SER A 288 1.26 6.11 2.03
N ALA A 289 0.20 5.99 1.22
CA ALA A 289 -0.18 4.72 0.58
C ALA A 289 0.94 4.18 -0.31
N THR A 290 1.58 5.05 -1.11
CA THR A 290 2.72 4.71 -1.95
C THR A 290 3.92 4.24 -1.12
N GLY A 291 4.20 4.86 0.03
CA GLY A 291 5.26 4.44 0.94
C GLY A 291 4.97 3.09 1.61
N LYS A 292 3.72 2.86 2.03
CA LYS A 292 3.26 1.57 2.55
C LYS A 292 3.33 0.46 1.48
N LEU A 293 2.93 0.76 0.24
CA LEU A 293 3.02 -0.15 -0.90
C LEU A 293 4.47 -0.42 -1.31
N HIS A 294 5.33 0.59 -1.32
CA HIS A 294 6.76 0.39 -1.56
C HIS A 294 7.39 -0.49 -0.48
N LYS A 295 7.07 -0.23 0.80
CA LYS A 295 7.52 -1.07 1.92
C LYS A 295 7.03 -2.50 1.77
N LEU A 296 5.77 -2.71 1.34
CA LEU A 296 5.25 -4.04 1.03
C LEU A 296 5.99 -4.70 -0.15
N SER A 297 6.25 -3.98 -1.24
CA SER A 297 6.99 -4.50 -2.41
C SER A 297 8.46 -4.82 -2.12
N VAL A 298 9.06 -4.16 -1.11
CA VAL A 298 10.41 -4.45 -0.64
C VAL A 298 10.39 -5.61 0.38
N MET A 299 9.34 -5.70 1.21
CA MET A 299 9.19 -6.77 2.19
C MET A 299 8.78 -8.11 1.57
N GLU A 300 7.99 -8.14 0.48
CA GLU A 300 7.56 -9.37 -0.19
C GLU A 300 8.74 -10.26 -0.63
N PRO A 301 9.73 -9.76 -1.40
CA PRO A 301 10.89 -10.55 -1.80
C PRO A 301 11.72 -11.02 -0.59
N LEU A 302 11.83 -10.18 0.44
CA LEU A 302 12.53 -10.51 1.68
C LEU A 302 11.82 -11.61 2.47
N MET A 303 10.49 -11.59 2.50
CA MET A 303 9.67 -12.63 3.12
C MET A 303 9.76 -13.95 2.36
N GLU A 304 9.80 -13.92 1.03
CA GLU A 304 10.03 -15.11 0.20
C GLU A 304 11.41 -15.74 0.47
N VAL A 305 12.46 -14.91 0.54
CA VAL A 305 13.82 -15.35 0.90
C VAL A 305 13.86 -15.93 2.32
N MET A 306 13.22 -15.26 3.29
CA MET A 306 13.14 -15.76 4.67
C MET A 306 12.34 -17.07 4.77
N ALA A 307 11.27 -17.21 3.99
CA ALA A 307 10.48 -18.45 3.95
C ALA A 307 11.29 -19.61 3.33
N ALA A 308 12.06 -19.35 2.27
CA ALA A 308 12.96 -20.32 1.66
C ALA A 308 14.07 -20.76 2.62
N GLU A 309 14.71 -19.82 3.33
CA GLU A 309 15.74 -20.14 4.33
C GLU A 309 15.16 -20.86 5.55
N ARG A 310 13.93 -20.54 5.97
CA ARG A 310 13.22 -21.28 7.01
C ARG A 310 12.93 -22.72 6.57
N GLN A 311 12.48 -22.95 5.33
CA GLN A 311 12.28 -24.29 4.78
C GLN A 311 13.58 -25.08 4.75
N LYS A 312 14.67 -24.47 4.28
CA LYS A 312 16.01 -25.08 4.24
C LYS A 312 16.50 -25.45 5.62
N SER A 313 16.32 -24.57 6.61
CA SER A 313 16.66 -24.82 8.01
C SER A 313 15.84 -25.97 8.61
N MET A 314 14.53 -26.03 8.32
CA MET A 314 13.68 -27.15 8.76
C MET A 314 14.10 -28.47 8.11
N LEU A 315 14.49 -28.44 6.83
CA LEU A 315 14.97 -29.62 6.13
C LEU A 315 16.30 -30.11 6.73
N LEU A 316 17.21 -29.19 7.06
CA LEU A 316 18.47 -29.50 7.73
C LEU A 316 18.24 -30.14 9.10
N MET A 317 17.34 -29.56 9.90
CA MET A 317 16.97 -30.11 11.22
C MET A 317 16.35 -31.50 11.11
N ARG A 318 15.56 -31.75 10.06
CA ARG A 318 14.97 -33.07 9.78
C ARG A 318 16.04 -34.09 9.39
N ILE A 319 16.98 -33.71 8.52
CA ILE A 319 18.13 -34.55 8.17
C ILE A 319 18.98 -34.84 9.41
N MET A 320 19.26 -33.85 10.26
CA MET A 320 20.00 -34.06 11.51
C MET A 320 19.27 -34.99 12.49
N ALA A 321 17.93 -34.97 12.49
CA ALA A 321 17.12 -35.87 13.32
C ALA A 321 17.09 -37.31 12.76
N GLU A 322 17.10 -37.46 11.44
CA GLU A 322 17.02 -38.76 10.75
C GLU A 322 18.40 -39.39 10.50
N THR A 323 19.49 -38.62 10.59
CA THR A 323 20.87 -39.08 10.40
C THR A 323 21.63 -39.03 11.74
N PRO A 324 21.57 -40.07 12.58
CA PRO A 324 22.38 -40.10 13.79
C PRO A 324 23.86 -40.06 13.41
N CYS A 325 24.61 -39.13 14.02
CA CYS A 325 26.06 -39.04 13.86
C CYS A 325 26.67 -40.46 14.01
N PRO A 326 27.46 -40.96 13.05
CA PRO A 326 28.14 -42.23 13.23
C PRO A 326 29.04 -42.11 14.46
N ARG A 327 28.83 -43.00 15.43
CA ARG A 327 29.70 -43.12 16.62
C ARG A 327 31.16 -43.11 16.16
N ARG A 328 31.98 -42.28 16.82
CA ARG A 328 33.43 -42.21 16.65
C ARG A 328 34.01 -43.61 16.37
N MET A 329 34.46 -43.83 15.14
CA MET A 329 35.36 -44.94 14.83
C MET A 329 36.65 -44.75 15.64
N PRO A 330 37.33 -45.83 16.05
CA PRO A 330 38.56 -45.74 16.83
C PRO A 330 39.62 -44.96 16.04
N GLN A 331 40.36 -44.11 16.76
CA GLN A 331 41.50 -43.34 16.25
C GLN A 331 42.46 -44.26 15.49
N GLY A 332 42.76 -43.95 14.23
CA GLY A 332 43.71 -44.74 13.48
C GLY A 332 44.05 -44.30 12.07
N GLU A 333 43.26 -43.46 11.39
CA GLU A 333 43.58 -43.03 10.03
C GLU A 333 43.39 -41.52 9.85
N ASN A 334 44.44 -40.85 9.37
CA ASN A 334 44.43 -39.43 9.04
C ASN A 334 43.45 -39.17 7.90
N VAL A 335 42.27 -38.66 8.23
CA VAL A 335 41.31 -38.18 7.24
C VAL A 335 41.85 -36.88 6.64
N ASN A 336 42.28 -36.94 5.37
CA ASN A 336 42.65 -35.77 4.60
C ASN A 336 41.37 -35.04 4.14
N MET A 337 41.07 -33.90 4.75
CA MET A 337 39.84 -33.12 4.52
C MET A 337 39.90 -32.21 3.27
N VAL A 338 40.90 -32.37 2.41
CA VAL A 338 41.05 -31.60 1.16
C VAL A 338 41.14 -32.55 -0.02
N SER A 339 40.06 -33.28 -0.29
CA SER A 339 39.83 -33.91 -1.59
C SER A 339 39.02 -32.93 -2.43
N ASN A 340 39.70 -32.18 -3.30
CA ASN A 340 39.06 -31.33 -4.30
C ASN A 340 39.47 -31.84 -5.68
N SER A 341 38.52 -32.44 -6.39
CA SER A 341 38.70 -33.07 -7.71
C SER A 341 39.15 -32.11 -8.82
N HIS A 342 39.24 -30.81 -8.52
CA HIS A 342 39.61 -29.75 -9.45
C HIS A 342 41.12 -29.43 -9.53
N PHE A 343 41.95 -29.99 -8.63
CA PHE A 343 43.41 -29.81 -8.63
C PHE A 343 44.20 -31.11 -8.85
N GLU A 344 43.52 -32.24 -8.97
CA GLU A 344 44.11 -33.47 -9.53
C GLU A 344 43.98 -33.38 -11.05
N GLY A 345 45.10 -33.07 -11.70
CA GLY A 345 45.17 -32.87 -13.14
C GLY A 345 44.50 -34.00 -13.91
N LEU A 346 43.59 -33.62 -14.80
CA LEU A 346 43.31 -34.35 -16.02
C LEU A 346 44.62 -34.46 -16.81
N ASP A 347 45.37 -35.51 -16.55
CA ASP A 347 46.26 -36.09 -17.54
C ASP A 347 46.08 -37.61 -17.51
N SER A 348 44.89 -38.03 -17.96
CA SER A 348 44.72 -39.35 -18.57
C SER A 348 45.33 -39.34 -19.98
N GLY A 349 46.66 -39.24 -19.95
CA GLY A 349 47.56 -39.30 -21.07
C GLY A 349 48.87 -40.00 -20.74
N ARG A 350 48.97 -40.88 -19.71
CA ARG A 350 49.79 -42.14 -19.73
C ARG A 350 49.91 -42.86 -18.37
N LYS A 351 49.47 -44.12 -18.41
CA LYS A 351 49.99 -45.37 -17.78
C LYS A 351 50.57 -45.35 -16.35
N MET A 352 49.72 -45.85 -15.45
CA MET A 352 49.95 -46.87 -14.41
C MET A 352 51.38 -47.40 -14.24
N GLY A 353 51.91 -47.24 -13.01
CA GLY A 353 52.94 -48.12 -12.45
C GLY A 353 54.36 -47.55 -12.41
N GLN A 354 54.57 -46.50 -11.62
CA GLN A 354 55.81 -46.25 -10.86
C GLN A 354 55.55 -45.09 -9.88
N LEU A 355 55.49 -45.40 -8.58
CA LEU A 355 55.40 -44.40 -7.52
C LEU A 355 56.66 -43.52 -7.55
N ALA A 356 56.51 -42.24 -7.87
CA ALA A 356 57.43 -41.21 -7.43
C ALA A 356 56.90 -40.62 -6.12
N ALA A 357 57.76 -40.61 -5.10
CA ALA A 357 57.42 -40.36 -3.71
C ALA A 357 56.73 -39.01 -3.49
N ALA A 358 55.66 -39.06 -2.69
CA ALA A 358 55.02 -37.89 -2.09
C ALA A 358 56.05 -37.10 -1.28
N LYS A 359 56.61 -36.05 -1.89
CA LYS A 359 57.38 -35.04 -1.17
C LYS A 359 56.43 -33.90 -0.78
N ASP A 360 56.12 -33.93 0.50
CA ASP A 360 55.92 -32.77 1.38
C ASP A 360 54.72 -31.87 1.09
N TRP A 361 53.52 -32.40 1.36
CA TRP A 361 52.41 -31.55 1.78
C TRP A 361 52.39 -31.49 3.31
N HIS A 362 52.80 -30.35 3.87
CA HIS A 362 52.77 -30.12 5.32
C HIS A 362 51.33 -29.89 5.79
N THR A 363 50.98 -30.55 6.91
CA THR A 363 49.69 -30.43 7.57
C THR A 363 49.43 -29.01 8.07
N PHE A 364 48.16 -28.60 8.05
CA PHE A 364 47.69 -27.29 8.50
C PHE A 364 48.18 -27.01 9.93
N GLY A 365 49.11 -26.06 10.09
CA GLY A 365 49.73 -25.70 11.37
C GLY A 365 51.22 -25.35 11.30
N GLN A 366 51.93 -25.74 10.23
CA GLN A 366 53.32 -25.34 10.01
C GLN A 366 53.41 -24.47 8.74
N GLY A 367 53.48 -23.14 8.91
CA GLY A 367 53.68 -22.21 7.79
C GLY A 367 53.02 -20.84 7.94
N PHE A 368 52.12 -20.65 8.91
CA PHE A 368 51.43 -19.39 9.14
C PHE A 368 51.61 -18.94 10.59
N GLU A 369 51.89 -17.66 10.79
CA GLU A 369 51.98 -17.06 12.12
C GLU A 369 50.91 -15.98 12.26
N ILE A 370 50.21 -15.98 13.40
CA ILE A 370 49.19 -14.98 13.71
C ILE A 370 49.90 -13.81 14.40
N LYS A 371 50.06 -12.69 13.69
CA LYS A 371 50.63 -11.46 14.26
C LYS A 371 49.51 -10.47 14.61
N ARG A 372 49.69 -9.78 15.75
CA ARG A 372 48.87 -8.61 16.10
C ARG A 372 49.38 -7.41 15.32
N THR A 373 48.53 -6.77 14.55
CA THR A 373 48.87 -5.54 13.83
C THR A 373 48.31 -4.33 14.57
N ALA A 374 49.04 -3.22 14.57
CA ALA A 374 48.53 -1.96 15.06
C ALA A 374 47.45 -1.46 14.10
N GLY A 375 46.25 -1.18 14.62
CA GLY A 375 45.15 -0.62 13.82
C GLY A 375 45.52 0.75 13.22
N ARG A 376 44.82 1.14 12.14
CA ARG A 376 44.96 2.49 11.53
C ARG A 376 44.74 3.58 12.60
N PRO A 377 45.47 4.71 12.53
CA PRO A 377 45.34 5.80 13.49
C PRO A 377 43.99 6.51 13.31
N ALA A 378 42.95 6.00 13.98
CA ALA A 378 41.64 6.61 14.26
C ALA A 378 40.65 5.59 14.86
N THR A 379 40.94 4.28 14.78
CA THR A 379 40.05 3.24 15.33
C THR A 379 40.59 2.68 16.63
N ARG A 380 39.91 2.94 17.76
CA ARG A 380 40.13 2.26 19.06
C ARG A 380 39.66 0.80 18.99
N SER A 381 40.31 0.00 18.16
CA SER A 381 40.16 -1.45 18.13
C SER A 381 41.51 -2.07 18.46
N GLU A 382 41.73 -2.39 19.74
CA GLU A 382 42.98 -3.03 20.21
C GLU A 382 43.12 -4.51 19.81
N ARG A 383 42.29 -5.06 18.91
CA ARG A 383 42.30 -6.52 18.65
C ARG A 383 41.98 -6.90 17.21
N SER A 384 42.89 -6.59 16.29
CA SER A 384 42.87 -7.18 14.95
C SER A 384 44.04 -8.17 14.82
N LEU A 385 43.72 -9.41 14.46
CA LEU A 385 44.69 -10.48 14.19
C LEU A 385 44.80 -10.67 12.68
N ALA A 386 46.02 -10.73 12.15
CA ALA A 386 46.28 -11.05 10.75
C ALA A 386 47.10 -12.35 10.66
N LEU A 387 46.68 -13.24 9.75
CA LEU A 387 47.42 -14.44 9.37
C LEU A 387 48.45 -14.05 8.32
N VAL A 388 49.73 -14.27 8.61
CA VAL A 388 50.83 -14.03 7.67
C VAL A 388 51.47 -15.37 7.30
N ASN A 389 51.59 -15.63 6.00
CA ASN A 389 52.28 -16.81 5.46
C ASN A 389 53.79 -16.60 5.52
N LYS A 390 54.54 -17.52 6.14
CA LYS A 390 56.00 -17.38 6.33
C LYS A 390 56.81 -17.41 5.03
N GLN A 391 56.30 -17.97 3.92
CA GLN A 391 57.09 -18.07 2.69
C GLN A 391 57.04 -16.84 1.77
N VAL A 392 56.09 -15.93 1.94
CA VAL A 392 56.01 -14.74 1.06
C VAL A 392 57.10 -13.71 1.38
N GLU A 393 57.66 -13.71 2.60
CA GLU A 393 58.79 -12.85 2.95
C GLU A 393 60.16 -13.44 2.53
N ASP A 394 60.28 -14.77 2.38
CA ASP A 394 61.51 -15.39 1.86
C ASP A 394 61.61 -15.31 0.31
N GLU A 395 60.50 -15.06 -0.40
CA GLU A 395 60.51 -14.83 -1.85
C GLU A 395 60.75 -13.35 -2.25
N ARG A 396 60.96 -12.44 -1.29
CA ARG A 396 61.39 -11.05 -1.55
C ARG A 396 62.80 -10.74 -1.04
N GLY A 397 63.67 -11.74 -1.10
CA GLY A 397 65.11 -11.60 -0.99
C GLY A 397 65.83 -11.72 -2.34
N ALA A 398 65.49 -10.86 -3.31
CA ALA A 398 66.32 -10.47 -4.46
C ALA A 398 65.73 -9.24 -5.16
#